data_AF-A0A5C3PV21-F1
#
_entry.id   AF-A0A5C3PV21-F1
#
_cell.length_a   1.000
_cell.length_b   1.000
_cell.length_c   1.000
_cell.angle_alpha   90.00
_cell.angle_beta   90.00
_cell.angle_gamma   90.00
#
_symmetry.space_group_name_H-M   'P 1'
#
loop_
_entity.id
_entity.type
_entity.pdbx_description
1 polymer ?
#
loop_
_entity_poly.entity_id
_entity_poly.type
_entity_poly.pdbx_seq_one_letter_code
_entity_poly.pdbx_strand_id
1 'polypeptide(L)'
;MPAPFLELPTELRLQIYEHFLTTHQHVSQSHQPTNAHIRLLYVCRQITDEAGTHFRHYVSLRTEHQISAFILYAAPQFVAQIEWADVANDGRVFQSADENQEDTPLSNLHLALARMTALRRLRVFQCTQGLPINLQNTMSLHRSRRLGLKFERAMFPKGLVSPSYYELYLDPDTRIDLYGAVDPSNIVALRLSGEIISSSSNPSKRECDSAQTRSMSELRHVTLHSITGNYFDRQSIEECFPGAQLESFTYALGHRLGFEIRNHHVESLASAHGRSLRKLVLLGCSRLSSANITQALENMPFLEYFALHLFTVDELRSNFIRSLPLSLAVLKIQVMNAWYAVALTAEEESLCEAIETDILLRNSPLQHVCASFRAALMIDGGRHDRWEQIAASRNVRLDLGPWEHEMVQDV
;
A
#
# COMPACT_ATOMS: atom_id res chain seq x y z
N MET A 1 36.78 -14.13 -18.21
CA MET A 1 36.54 -12.70 -17.93
C MET A 1 35.06 -12.44 -18.12
N PRO A 2 34.38 -11.67 -17.26
CA PRO A 2 32.99 -11.31 -17.49
C PRO A 2 32.89 -10.53 -18.81
N ALA A 3 31.93 -10.89 -19.66
CA ALA A 3 31.65 -10.13 -20.87
C ALA A 3 31.22 -8.70 -20.48
N PRO A 4 31.79 -7.64 -21.08
CA PRO A 4 31.31 -6.29 -20.85
C PRO A 4 29.83 -6.18 -21.24
N PHE A 5 29.06 -5.45 -20.45
CA PHE A 5 27.59 -5.43 -20.52
C PHE A 5 27.02 -5.21 -21.94
N LEU A 6 27.66 -4.40 -22.78
CA LEU A 6 27.22 -4.12 -24.16
C LEU A 6 27.45 -5.29 -25.14
N GLU A 7 28.22 -6.31 -24.76
CA GLU A 7 28.38 -7.55 -25.55
C GLU A 7 27.23 -8.55 -25.31
N LEU A 8 26.35 -8.28 -24.34
CA LEU A 8 25.15 -9.09 -24.14
C LEU A 8 24.15 -8.87 -25.29
N PRO A 9 23.43 -9.93 -25.72
CA PRO A 9 22.28 -9.81 -26.61
C PRO A 9 21.30 -8.73 -26.14
N THR A 10 20.73 -7.98 -27.09
CA THR A 10 19.83 -6.86 -26.79
C THR A 10 18.63 -7.30 -25.96
N GLU A 11 18.10 -8.49 -26.19
CA GLU A 11 16.97 -9.06 -25.46
C GLU A 11 17.29 -9.20 -23.96
N LEU A 12 18.50 -9.66 -23.62
CA LEU A 12 18.95 -9.76 -22.23
C LEU A 12 19.18 -8.38 -21.62
N ARG A 13 19.73 -7.42 -22.39
CA ARG A 13 19.94 -6.05 -21.91
C ARG A 13 18.62 -5.34 -21.60
N LEU A 14 17.60 -5.52 -22.44
CA LEU A 14 16.25 -4.98 -22.20
C LEU A 14 15.64 -5.52 -20.89
N GLN A 15 15.74 -6.84 -20.65
CA GLN A 15 15.28 -7.42 -19.39
C GLN A 15 16.06 -6.89 -18.17
N ILE A 16 17.36 -6.66 -18.31
CA ILE A 16 18.18 -6.07 -17.24
C ILE A 16 17.75 -4.62 -16.97
N TYR A 17 17.47 -3.82 -18.01
CA TYR A 17 16.98 -2.46 -17.84
C TYR A 17 15.62 -2.44 -17.13
N GLU A 18 14.71 -3.32 -17.54
CA GLU A 18 13.40 -3.47 -16.91
C GLU A 18 13.55 -3.85 -15.42
N HIS A 19 14.34 -4.89 -15.13
CA HIS A 19 14.60 -5.32 -13.76
C HIS A 19 15.21 -4.20 -12.91
N PHE A 20 16.20 -3.48 -13.45
CA PHE A 20 16.82 -2.33 -12.79
C PHE A 20 15.77 -1.25 -12.44
N LEU A 21 14.91 -0.91 -13.39
CA LEU A 21 13.83 0.07 -13.16
C LEU A 21 12.84 -0.43 -12.10
N THR A 22 12.44 -1.71 -12.15
CA THR A 22 11.52 -2.29 -11.16
C THR A 22 12.10 -2.25 -9.75
N THR A 23 13.35 -2.68 -9.56
CA THR A 23 14.02 -2.64 -8.25
C THR A 23 14.14 -1.21 -7.71
N HIS A 24 14.36 -0.22 -8.57
CA HIS A 24 14.51 1.17 -8.16
C HIS A 24 13.19 1.93 -7.95
N GLN A 25 12.08 1.41 -8.49
CA GLN A 25 10.73 1.88 -8.22
C GLN A 25 10.18 1.35 -6.89
N HIS A 26 10.87 0.41 -6.25
CA HIS A 26 10.49 -0.14 -4.95
C HIS A 26 10.48 0.95 -3.86
N VAL A 27 9.39 1.02 -3.10
CA VAL A 27 9.26 1.97 -1.98
C VAL A 27 9.61 1.26 -0.68
N SER A 28 10.65 1.74 -0.02
CA SER A 28 11.01 1.28 1.33
C SER A 28 10.70 2.37 2.34
N GLN A 29 9.99 2.04 3.42
CA GLN A 29 9.70 2.96 4.54
C GLN A 29 9.05 4.29 4.11
N SER A 30 8.14 4.26 3.13
CA SER A 30 7.53 5.46 2.55
C SER A 30 8.55 6.46 1.96
N HIS A 31 9.76 6.02 1.66
CA HIS A 31 10.76 6.86 1.02
C HIS A 31 10.47 6.98 -0.47
N GLN A 32 10.26 8.21 -0.93
CA GLN A 32 10.07 8.48 -2.35
C GLN A 32 11.34 8.11 -3.15
N PRO A 33 11.23 7.27 -4.20
CA PRO A 33 12.32 7.00 -5.11
C PRO A 33 12.85 8.27 -5.77
N THR A 34 14.10 8.29 -6.25
CA THR A 34 14.71 9.49 -6.85
C THR A 34 15.10 9.26 -8.30
N ASN A 35 15.05 10.26 -9.19
CA ASN A 35 15.50 10.11 -10.59
C ASN A 35 17.02 9.86 -10.75
N ALA A 36 17.79 9.81 -9.67
CA ALA A 36 19.25 9.66 -9.73
C ALA A 36 19.66 8.36 -10.46
N HIS A 37 18.88 7.28 -10.32
CA HIS A 37 19.15 6.00 -10.96
C HIS A 37 18.99 6.06 -12.49
N ILE A 38 18.00 6.83 -12.99
CA ILE A 38 17.78 6.99 -14.44
C ILE A 38 18.91 7.80 -15.08
N ARG A 39 19.55 8.71 -14.33
CA ARG A 39 20.67 9.52 -14.85
C ARG A 39 21.81 8.66 -15.41
N LEU A 40 22.05 7.49 -14.84
CA LEU A 40 23.09 6.57 -15.31
C LEU A 40 22.77 6.00 -16.70
N LEU A 41 21.49 5.83 -17.05
CA LEU A 41 21.04 5.35 -18.35
C LEU A 41 21.22 6.38 -19.48
N TYR A 42 21.42 7.65 -19.12
CA TYR A 42 21.72 8.73 -20.07
C TYR A 42 23.21 8.87 -20.44
N VAL A 43 24.10 8.10 -19.80
CA VAL A 43 25.56 8.25 -19.98
C VAL A 43 26.04 7.66 -21.30
N CYS A 44 25.41 6.59 -21.78
CA CYS A 44 25.75 5.92 -23.04
C CYS A 44 24.60 6.02 -24.02
N ARG A 45 24.85 6.57 -25.21
CA ARG A 45 23.83 6.76 -26.26
C ARG A 45 23.08 5.47 -26.60
N GLN A 46 23.81 4.35 -26.74
CA GLN A 46 23.20 3.06 -27.04
C GLN A 46 22.23 2.62 -25.93
N ILE A 47 22.64 2.75 -24.66
CA ILE A 47 21.78 2.43 -23.51
C ILE A 47 20.57 3.37 -23.45
N THR A 48 20.76 4.66 -23.75
CA THR A 48 19.69 5.65 -23.78
C THR A 48 18.64 5.35 -24.86
N ASP A 49 19.09 4.92 -26.03
CA ASP A 49 18.21 4.59 -27.15
C ASP A 49 17.46 3.27 -26.88
N GLU A 50 18.13 2.26 -26.32
CA GLU A 50 17.53 0.96 -25.99
C GLU A 50 16.59 1.03 -24.77
N ALA A 51 17.03 1.61 -23.66
CA ALA A 51 16.24 1.69 -22.42
C ALA A 51 15.20 2.82 -22.44
N GLY A 52 15.30 3.75 -23.39
CA GLY A 52 14.44 4.93 -23.49
C GLY A 52 12.96 4.61 -23.57
N THR A 53 12.59 3.48 -24.16
CA THR A 53 11.20 2.99 -24.20
C THR A 53 10.66 2.60 -22.82
N HIS A 54 11.52 2.26 -21.85
CA HIS A 54 11.07 1.82 -20.52
C HIS A 54 11.09 2.98 -19.51
N PHE A 55 12.19 3.74 -19.41
CA PHE A 55 12.31 4.73 -18.35
C PHE A 55 11.60 6.07 -18.65
N ARG A 56 11.29 6.38 -19.91
CA ARG A 56 10.69 7.68 -20.27
C ARG A 56 9.21 7.81 -19.87
N HIS A 57 8.58 6.71 -19.45
CA HIS A 57 7.20 6.69 -18.97
C HIS A 57 7.10 6.95 -17.45
N TYR A 58 8.23 7.14 -16.77
CA TYR A 58 8.31 7.30 -15.32
C TYR A 58 9.00 8.61 -14.92
N VAL A 59 8.53 9.23 -13.83
CA VAL A 59 9.17 10.39 -13.20
C VAL A 59 9.02 10.38 -11.69
N SER A 60 10.04 10.85 -10.97
CA SER A 60 9.93 11.22 -9.56
C SER A 60 10.16 12.71 -9.31
N LEU A 61 9.20 13.40 -8.71
CA LEU A 61 9.25 14.82 -8.37
C LEU A 61 9.16 14.98 -6.85
N ARG A 62 10.31 15.04 -6.18
CA ARG A 62 10.41 15.03 -4.71
C ARG A 62 10.43 16.43 -4.08
N THR A 63 10.82 17.44 -4.84
CA THR A 63 11.00 18.80 -4.32
C THR A 63 10.36 19.84 -5.22
N GLU A 64 9.98 20.99 -4.65
CA GLU A 64 9.42 22.10 -5.44
C GLU A 64 10.40 22.60 -6.51
N HIS A 65 11.70 22.51 -6.24
CA HIS A 65 12.74 22.83 -7.21
C HIS A 65 12.72 21.86 -8.41
N GLN A 66 12.59 20.55 -8.15
CA GLN A 66 12.48 19.55 -9.21
C GLN A 66 11.20 19.73 -10.02
N ILE A 67 10.08 20.02 -9.35
CA ILE A 67 8.78 20.32 -10.00
C ILE A 67 8.93 21.54 -10.92
N SER A 68 9.51 22.63 -10.42
CA SER A 68 9.72 23.87 -11.19
C SER A 68 10.64 23.64 -12.39
N ALA A 69 11.76 22.94 -12.19
CA ALA A 69 12.68 22.59 -13.27
C ALA A 69 12.01 21.69 -14.32
N PHE A 70 11.23 20.70 -13.89
CA PHE A 70 10.48 19.83 -14.78
C PHE A 70 9.48 20.62 -15.63
N ILE A 71 8.74 21.56 -15.03
CA ILE A 71 7.81 22.42 -15.75
C ILE A 71 8.54 23.28 -16.80
N LEU A 72 9.69 23.86 -16.45
CA LEU A 72 10.41 24.76 -17.34
C LEU A 72 11.15 24.05 -18.47
N TYR A 73 11.73 22.88 -18.22
CA TYR A 73 12.70 22.25 -19.13
C TYR A 73 12.21 20.98 -19.81
N ALA A 74 11.19 20.28 -19.28
CA ALA A 74 10.75 19.03 -19.88
C ALA A 74 9.97 19.27 -21.18
N ALA A 75 10.37 18.60 -22.25
CA ALA A 75 9.73 18.70 -23.56
C ALA A 75 8.26 18.23 -23.48
N PRO A 76 7.29 18.94 -24.09
CA PRO A 76 5.87 18.59 -23.99
C PRO A 76 5.55 17.15 -24.39
N GLN A 77 6.17 16.66 -25.45
CA GLN A 77 6.00 15.28 -25.95
C GLN A 77 6.46 14.25 -24.90
N PHE A 78 7.57 14.52 -24.21
CA PHE A 78 8.07 13.65 -23.14
C PHE A 78 7.16 13.66 -21.93
N VAL A 79 6.58 14.80 -21.56
CA VAL A 79 5.70 14.88 -20.39
C VAL A 79 4.37 14.17 -20.65
N ALA A 80 3.82 14.29 -21.86
CA ALA A 80 2.52 13.72 -22.22
C ALA A 80 2.48 12.18 -22.19
N GLN A 81 3.63 11.52 -22.41
CA GLN A 81 3.78 10.05 -22.38
C GLN A 81 4.08 9.48 -20.98
N ILE A 82 4.21 10.31 -19.94
CA ILE A 82 4.47 9.80 -18.59
C ILE A 82 3.21 9.09 -18.09
N GLU A 83 3.34 7.80 -17.81
CA GLU A 83 2.27 6.94 -17.30
C GLU A 83 2.36 6.74 -15.78
N TRP A 84 3.54 6.95 -15.19
CA TRP A 84 3.81 6.76 -13.77
C TRP A 84 4.54 7.95 -13.17
N ALA A 85 3.95 8.58 -12.16
CA ALA A 85 4.58 9.63 -11.37
C ALA A 85 4.66 9.30 -9.87
N ASP A 86 5.84 9.53 -9.29
CA ASP A 86 6.06 9.62 -7.85
C ASP A 86 6.18 11.09 -7.48
N VAL A 87 5.31 11.61 -6.61
CA VAL A 87 5.26 13.05 -6.33
C VAL A 87 5.17 13.35 -4.83
N ALA A 88 5.82 14.42 -4.38
CA ALA A 88 5.64 14.95 -3.04
C ALA A 88 4.51 15.99 -3.05
N ASN A 89 3.44 15.76 -2.27
CA ASN A 89 2.31 16.69 -2.20
C ASN A 89 2.34 17.53 -0.92
N ASP A 90 2.29 18.85 -1.09
CA ASP A 90 2.26 19.83 -0.01
C ASP A 90 0.88 19.94 0.66
N GLY A 91 -0.20 19.63 -0.08
CA GLY A 91 -1.57 19.61 0.42
C GLY A 91 -2.18 20.97 0.78
N ARG A 92 -1.39 22.05 0.88
CA ARG A 92 -1.87 23.39 1.21
C ARG A 92 -2.40 24.12 -0.01
N VAL A 93 -3.52 24.82 0.18
CA VAL A 93 -4.18 25.65 -0.83
C VAL A 93 -4.56 27.01 -0.23
N PHE A 94 -4.50 28.07 -1.03
CA PHE A 94 -5.11 29.36 -0.72
C PHE A 94 -6.60 29.28 -1.02
N GLN A 95 -7.41 29.26 0.03
CA GLN A 95 -8.86 29.24 -0.03
C GLN A 95 -9.37 30.64 -0.37
N SER A 96 -10.18 30.72 -1.41
CA SER A 96 -10.93 31.93 -1.70
C SER A 96 -12.08 32.10 -0.70
N ALA A 97 -12.37 33.35 -0.32
CA ALA A 97 -13.57 33.68 0.46
C ALA A 97 -14.84 33.67 -0.40
N ASP A 98 -14.69 33.79 -1.72
CA ASP A 98 -15.76 33.67 -2.71
C ASP A 98 -15.80 32.22 -3.23
N GLU A 99 -16.94 31.54 -3.06
CA GLU A 99 -17.14 30.15 -3.49
C GLU A 99 -17.02 29.98 -5.02
N ASN A 100 -17.16 31.05 -5.80
CA ASN A 100 -17.00 31.01 -7.25
C ASN A 100 -15.55 31.06 -7.73
N GLN A 101 -14.59 31.32 -6.83
CA GLN A 101 -13.16 31.36 -7.17
C GLN A 101 -12.46 30.06 -6.76
N GLU A 102 -11.75 29.47 -7.71
CA GLU A 102 -10.97 28.24 -7.49
C GLU A 102 -9.90 28.44 -6.41
N ASP A 103 -9.76 27.43 -5.54
CA ASP A 103 -8.64 27.34 -4.62
C ASP A 103 -7.33 27.31 -5.41
N THR A 104 -6.33 28.05 -4.94
CA THR A 104 -5.02 28.10 -5.61
C THR A 104 -4.02 27.25 -4.84
N PRO A 105 -3.49 26.16 -5.41
CA PRO A 105 -2.49 25.34 -4.74
C PRO A 105 -1.23 26.13 -4.41
N LEU A 106 -0.59 25.82 -3.27
CA LEU A 106 0.66 26.47 -2.87
C LEU A 106 1.86 25.97 -3.68
N SER A 107 1.87 24.69 -4.04
CA SER A 107 2.91 24.05 -4.87
C SER A 107 2.55 24.07 -6.35
N ASN A 108 3.55 24.15 -7.23
CA ASN A 108 3.37 24.03 -8.67
C ASN A 108 3.14 22.58 -9.15
N LEU A 109 3.03 21.61 -8.24
CA LEU A 109 2.80 20.20 -8.58
C LEU A 109 1.62 20.02 -9.53
N HIS A 110 0.52 20.73 -9.30
CA HIS A 110 -0.67 20.67 -10.14
C HIS A 110 -0.39 21.03 -11.62
N LEU A 111 0.54 21.94 -11.89
CA LEU A 111 0.95 22.31 -13.25
C LEU A 111 1.75 21.20 -13.93
N ALA A 112 2.58 20.48 -13.16
CA ALA A 112 3.32 19.34 -13.68
C ALA A 112 2.37 18.19 -14.02
N LEU A 113 1.46 17.84 -13.09
CA LEU A 113 0.48 16.76 -13.27
C LEU A 113 -0.49 17.06 -14.43
N ALA A 114 -0.96 18.30 -14.57
CA ALA A 114 -1.86 18.69 -15.67
C ALA A 114 -1.26 18.47 -17.07
N ARG A 115 0.07 18.39 -17.19
CA ARG A 115 0.77 18.10 -18.46
C ARG A 115 0.94 16.61 -18.74
N MET A 116 0.79 15.75 -17.74
CA MET A 116 0.99 14.30 -17.83
C MET A 116 -0.31 13.61 -18.26
N THR A 117 -0.67 13.74 -19.54
CA THR A 117 -1.96 13.29 -20.06
C THR A 117 -2.13 11.77 -20.11
N ALA A 118 -1.05 11.00 -20.11
CA ALA A 118 -1.08 9.53 -20.08
C ALA A 118 -1.00 8.95 -18.66
N LEU A 119 -1.03 9.77 -17.61
CA LEU A 119 -0.81 9.33 -16.24
C LEU A 119 -1.87 8.31 -15.80
N ARG A 120 -1.41 7.11 -15.44
CA ARG A 120 -2.23 6.00 -14.93
C ARG A 120 -1.85 5.58 -13.52
N ARG A 121 -0.57 5.74 -13.14
CA ARG A 121 -0.03 5.38 -11.83
C ARG A 121 0.46 6.62 -11.10
N LEU A 122 -0.15 6.90 -9.96
CA LEU A 122 0.21 8.04 -9.14
C LEU A 122 0.52 7.58 -7.72
N ARG A 123 1.77 7.76 -7.31
CA ARG A 123 2.21 7.55 -5.93
C ARG A 123 2.53 8.89 -5.30
N VAL A 124 1.89 9.18 -4.18
CA VAL A 124 1.96 10.47 -3.50
C VAL A 124 2.64 10.29 -2.16
N PHE A 125 3.69 11.06 -1.93
CA PHE A 125 4.54 11.02 -0.75
C PHE A 125 4.40 12.28 0.08
N GLN A 126 4.73 12.16 1.36
CA GLN A 126 4.76 13.29 2.27
C GLN A 126 5.74 14.37 1.79
N CYS A 127 5.25 15.61 1.66
CA CYS A 127 6.14 16.75 1.49
C CYS A 127 6.74 17.15 2.85
N THR A 128 8.03 16.89 3.04
CA THR A 128 8.77 17.31 4.25
C THR A 128 9.34 18.72 4.14
N GLN A 129 9.11 19.41 3.02
CA GLN A 129 9.69 20.72 2.78
C GLN A 129 8.86 21.80 3.46
N GLY A 130 9.55 22.66 4.21
CA GLY A 130 8.96 23.87 4.74
C GLY A 130 8.36 24.74 3.63
N LEU A 131 7.44 25.60 4.05
CA LEU A 131 6.99 26.82 3.39
C LEU A 131 7.88 27.28 2.17
N PRO A 132 7.35 27.37 0.93
CA PRO A 132 8.14 27.67 -0.27
C PRO A 132 8.99 28.95 -0.15
N ILE A 133 10.20 28.93 -0.71
CA ILE A 133 11.20 30.01 -0.59
C ILE A 133 10.66 31.41 -1.00
N ASN A 134 9.60 31.47 -1.83
CA ASN A 134 8.99 32.71 -2.33
C ASN A 134 7.70 33.15 -1.60
N LEU A 135 7.52 32.77 -0.33
CA LEU A 135 6.31 33.09 0.42
C LEU A 135 5.98 34.57 0.57
N GLN A 136 6.99 35.43 0.65
CA GLN A 136 6.73 36.88 0.78
C GLN A 136 6.01 37.44 -0.45
N ASN A 137 6.34 36.94 -1.64
CA ASN A 137 5.71 37.34 -2.89
C ASN A 137 4.30 36.74 -3.02
N THR A 138 4.11 35.45 -2.69
CA THR A 138 2.80 34.79 -2.78
C THR A 138 1.83 35.26 -1.70
N MET A 139 2.28 35.56 -0.48
CA MET A 139 1.44 36.16 0.56
C MET A 139 0.98 37.57 0.20
N SER A 140 1.80 38.36 -0.52
CA SER A 140 1.40 39.69 -0.98
C SER A 140 0.28 39.66 -2.02
N LEU A 141 0.28 38.64 -2.90
CA LEU A 141 -0.73 38.41 -3.94
C LEU A 141 -2.04 37.82 -3.38
N HIS A 142 -1.98 37.13 -2.23
CA HIS A 142 -3.10 36.41 -1.64
C HIS A 142 -3.49 36.92 -0.24
N ARG A 143 -3.22 38.19 0.09
CA ARG A 143 -3.46 38.77 1.44
C ARG A 143 -4.87 38.57 2.02
N SER A 144 -5.88 38.38 1.17
CA SER A 144 -7.28 38.16 1.57
C SER A 144 -7.70 36.68 1.59
N ARG A 145 -6.82 35.73 1.25
CA ARG A 145 -7.12 34.30 1.15
C ARG A 145 -6.57 33.53 2.34
N ARG A 146 -7.38 32.63 2.88
CA ARG A 146 -7.00 31.79 4.02
C ARG A 146 -6.20 30.59 3.53
N LEU A 147 -5.08 30.28 4.19
CA LEU A 147 -4.37 29.02 3.92
C LEU A 147 -5.13 27.87 4.58
N GLY A 148 -5.44 26.83 3.81
CA GLY A 148 -6.09 25.62 4.30
C GLY A 148 -5.47 24.36 3.70
N LEU A 149 -5.82 23.21 4.27
CA LEU A 149 -5.41 21.89 3.76
C LEU A 149 -6.55 21.32 2.90
N LYS A 150 -6.26 21.05 1.62
CA LYS A 150 -7.15 20.32 0.71
C LYS A 150 -6.29 19.41 -0.16
N PHE A 151 -6.01 18.21 0.34
CA PHE A 151 -4.96 17.33 -0.16
C PHE A 151 -5.05 17.05 -1.68
N GLU A 152 -6.17 16.51 -2.16
CA GLU A 152 -6.35 16.22 -3.59
C GLU A 152 -6.46 17.50 -4.45
N ARG A 153 -7.13 18.54 -3.94
CA ARG A 153 -7.28 19.82 -4.65
C ARG A 153 -5.96 20.57 -4.83
N ALA A 154 -4.96 20.30 -3.98
CA ALA A 154 -3.61 20.82 -4.18
C ALA A 154 -2.90 20.20 -5.41
N MET A 155 -3.27 18.96 -5.78
CA MET A 155 -2.74 18.28 -6.97
C MET A 155 -3.62 18.54 -8.21
N PHE A 156 -4.94 18.55 -8.01
CA PHE A 156 -5.94 18.62 -9.07
C PHE A 156 -6.96 19.74 -8.75
N PRO A 157 -6.57 21.02 -8.91
CA PRO A 157 -7.49 22.13 -8.67
C PRO A 157 -8.61 22.17 -9.73
N LYS A 158 -8.31 21.72 -10.95
CA LYS A 158 -9.18 21.80 -12.14
C LYS A 158 -9.54 20.40 -12.64
N GLY A 159 -10.74 19.94 -12.29
CA GLY A 159 -11.33 18.71 -12.84
C GLY A 159 -11.08 17.45 -12.01
N LEU A 160 -11.75 16.38 -12.45
CA LEU A 160 -11.62 15.03 -11.89
C LEU A 160 -10.59 14.24 -12.68
N VAL A 161 -9.70 13.54 -11.97
CA VAL A 161 -8.70 12.64 -12.58
C VAL A 161 -8.99 11.21 -12.13
N SER A 162 -8.83 10.23 -13.03
CA SER A 162 -9.11 8.83 -12.71
C SER A 162 -7.89 7.95 -13.02
N PRO A 163 -6.89 7.91 -12.12
CA PRO A 163 -5.76 7.02 -12.26
C PRO A 163 -6.18 5.56 -12.04
N SER A 164 -5.49 4.61 -12.66
CA SER A 164 -5.70 3.18 -12.42
C SER A 164 -5.01 2.70 -11.13
N TYR A 165 -3.94 3.37 -10.73
CA TYR A 165 -3.20 3.07 -9.49
C TYR A 165 -3.07 4.36 -8.70
N TYR A 166 -3.58 4.37 -7.48
CA TYR A 166 -3.52 5.52 -6.59
C TYR A 166 -2.98 5.10 -5.24
N GLU A 167 -1.79 5.57 -4.91
CA GLU A 167 -1.06 5.11 -3.73
C GLU A 167 -0.59 6.29 -2.91
N LEU A 168 -0.97 6.29 -1.63
CA LEU A 168 -0.57 7.28 -0.66
C LEU A 168 0.48 6.68 0.27
N TYR A 169 1.58 7.41 0.45
CA TYR A 169 2.71 7.11 1.34
C TYR A 169 2.95 8.33 2.24
N LEU A 170 2.03 8.50 3.19
CA LEU A 170 1.87 9.68 4.02
C LEU A 170 2.04 9.31 5.49
N ASP A 171 2.45 10.30 6.27
CA ASP A 171 2.58 10.14 7.72
C ASP A 171 1.20 9.99 8.37
N PRO A 172 1.08 9.26 9.51
CA PRO A 172 -0.18 9.03 10.21
C PRO A 172 -0.97 10.30 10.54
N ASP A 173 -0.30 11.44 10.74
CA ASP A 173 -0.92 12.71 11.13
C ASP A 173 -1.32 13.58 9.91
N THR A 174 -1.12 13.08 8.69
CA THR A 174 -1.44 13.82 7.47
C THR A 174 -2.90 13.64 7.10
N ARG A 175 -3.68 14.71 7.27
CA ARG A 175 -5.13 14.72 7.00
C ARG A 175 -5.46 14.71 5.51
N ILE A 176 -6.27 13.74 5.09
CA ILE A 176 -6.66 13.50 3.70
C ILE A 176 -8.18 13.43 3.59
N ASP A 177 -8.74 14.24 2.70
CA ASP A 177 -10.11 14.12 2.22
C ASP A 177 -10.05 13.48 0.83
N LEU A 178 -10.61 12.27 0.71
CA LEU A 178 -10.52 11.46 -0.50
C LEU A 178 -11.65 11.79 -1.48
N TYR A 179 -11.37 11.55 -2.75
CA TYR A 179 -12.34 11.57 -3.85
C TYR A 179 -12.98 12.94 -4.14
N GLY A 180 -12.37 14.01 -3.62
CA GLY A 180 -12.75 15.39 -3.91
C GLY A 180 -12.27 15.87 -5.29
N ALA A 181 -11.22 15.26 -5.82
CA ALA A 181 -10.70 15.51 -7.18
C ALA A 181 -10.21 14.24 -7.89
N VAL A 182 -10.07 13.11 -7.18
CA VAL A 182 -9.78 11.80 -7.78
C VAL A 182 -11.08 11.00 -7.93
N ASP A 183 -11.38 10.53 -9.13
CA ASP A 183 -12.51 9.62 -9.39
C ASP A 183 -12.10 8.16 -9.16
N PRO A 184 -12.68 7.47 -8.15
CA PRO A 184 -12.29 6.10 -7.82
C PRO A 184 -12.76 5.03 -8.79
N SER A 185 -13.63 5.37 -9.76
CA SER A 185 -14.33 4.39 -10.59
C SER A 185 -13.40 3.49 -11.42
N ASN A 186 -12.24 3.99 -11.85
CA ASN A 186 -11.26 3.24 -12.64
C ASN A 186 -10.04 2.75 -11.84
N ILE A 187 -10.04 2.92 -10.51
CA ILE A 187 -8.91 2.49 -9.68
C ILE A 187 -8.91 0.97 -9.59
N VAL A 188 -7.82 0.35 -10.02
CA VAL A 188 -7.56 -1.09 -9.91
C VAL A 188 -6.80 -1.42 -8.63
N ALA A 189 -5.84 -0.56 -8.26
CA ALA A 189 -5.03 -0.71 -7.06
C ALA A 189 -5.02 0.58 -6.23
N LEU A 190 -5.38 0.44 -4.96
CA LEU A 190 -5.49 1.53 -4.00
C LEU A 190 -4.60 1.25 -2.80
N ARG A 191 -3.70 2.18 -2.49
CA ARG A 191 -2.95 2.18 -1.23
C ARG A 191 -3.25 3.45 -0.46
N LEU A 192 -3.63 3.30 0.80
CA LEU A 192 -3.99 4.40 1.68
C LEU A 192 -3.10 4.40 2.93
N SER A 193 -2.73 5.60 3.36
CA SER A 193 -1.99 5.90 4.59
C SER A 193 -2.31 7.32 5.07
N GLY A 194 -2.23 7.59 6.37
CA GLY A 194 -2.52 8.92 6.95
C GLY A 194 -3.89 9.02 7.61
N GLU A 195 -4.28 10.23 8.01
CA GLU A 195 -5.55 10.51 8.68
C GLU A 195 -6.68 10.68 7.65
N ILE A 196 -7.46 9.62 7.46
CA ILE A 196 -8.57 9.63 6.50
C ILE A 196 -9.81 10.17 7.19
N ILE A 197 -10.33 11.26 6.62
CA ILE A 197 -11.56 11.91 7.08
C ILE A 197 -12.70 11.71 6.09
N SER A 198 -13.92 11.58 6.61
CA SER A 198 -15.12 11.67 5.78
C SER A 198 -15.46 13.14 5.50
N SER A 199 -15.51 13.54 4.24
CA SER A 199 -16.08 14.84 3.82
C SER A 199 -17.56 15.00 4.20
N SER A 200 -18.24 13.93 4.62
CA SER A 200 -19.62 13.96 5.09
C SER A 200 -19.82 14.68 6.44
N SER A 201 -18.75 15.14 7.10
CA SER A 201 -18.85 15.80 8.42
C SER A 201 -19.23 17.29 8.35
N ASN A 202 -19.47 17.86 7.17
CA ASN A 202 -20.06 19.19 7.01
C ASN A 202 -21.55 19.07 6.59
N PRO A 203 -22.50 19.03 7.53
CA PRO A 203 -23.93 18.90 7.24
C PRO A 203 -24.55 20.14 6.53
N SER A 204 -23.76 21.15 6.17
CA SER A 204 -24.23 22.38 5.52
C SER A 204 -24.23 22.36 4.00
N LYS A 205 -23.62 21.35 3.33
CA LYS A 205 -23.75 21.16 1.86
C LYS A 205 -24.63 19.96 1.55
N ARG A 206 -25.94 20.17 1.62
CA ARG A 206 -26.93 19.42 0.84
C ARG A 206 -26.90 19.91 -0.61
N GLU A 207 -25.88 19.52 -1.36
CA GLU A 207 -26.01 19.38 -2.82
C GLU A 207 -26.37 17.90 -3.00
N CYS A 208 -27.65 17.49 -2.99
CA CYS A 208 -28.59 17.58 -4.10
C CYS A 208 -28.05 17.10 -5.46
N ASP A 209 -26.98 16.32 -5.46
CA ASP A 209 -26.82 15.22 -6.38
C ASP A 209 -26.77 13.94 -5.54
N SER A 210 -27.45 12.89 -5.99
CA SER A 210 -27.43 11.58 -5.38
C SER A 210 -26.06 11.23 -4.82
N ALA A 211 -25.99 10.90 -3.53
CA ALA A 211 -24.92 10.11 -2.96
C ALA A 211 -24.97 8.70 -3.58
N GLN A 212 -24.79 8.61 -4.89
CA GLN A 212 -24.30 7.41 -5.54
C GLN A 212 -22.91 7.25 -4.97
N THR A 213 -22.78 6.36 -4.00
CA THR A 213 -21.51 5.77 -3.63
C THR A 213 -20.88 5.32 -4.96
N ARG A 214 -19.87 6.06 -5.44
CA ARG A 214 -19.26 5.79 -6.74
C ARG A 214 -18.71 4.38 -6.70
N SER A 215 -19.24 3.51 -7.55
CA SER A 215 -18.84 2.11 -7.54
C SER A 215 -17.38 1.98 -7.94
N MET A 216 -16.63 1.17 -7.20
CA MET A 216 -15.24 0.84 -7.46
C MET A 216 -15.15 -0.53 -8.14
N SER A 217 -15.86 -0.71 -9.25
CA SER A 217 -16.01 -2.02 -9.92
C SER A 217 -14.70 -2.58 -10.46
N GLU A 218 -13.72 -1.72 -10.77
CA GLU A 218 -12.40 -2.11 -11.25
C GLU A 218 -11.42 -2.43 -10.11
N LEU A 219 -11.76 -2.12 -8.86
CA LEU A 219 -10.85 -2.27 -7.74
C LEU A 219 -10.62 -3.76 -7.42
N ARG A 220 -9.34 -4.15 -7.44
CA ARG A 220 -8.87 -5.53 -7.17
C ARG A 220 -7.89 -5.58 -6.00
N HIS A 221 -7.12 -4.54 -5.78
CA HIS A 221 -6.05 -4.55 -4.78
C HIS A 221 -6.17 -3.37 -3.82
N VAL A 222 -6.26 -3.67 -2.53
CA VAL A 222 -6.33 -2.67 -1.47
C VAL A 222 -5.21 -2.88 -0.46
N THR A 223 -4.51 -1.80 -0.13
CA THR A 223 -3.54 -1.76 0.96
C THR A 223 -3.86 -0.62 1.92
N LEU A 224 -4.16 -0.96 3.17
CA LEU A 224 -4.38 -0.03 4.28
C LEU A 224 -3.17 -0.08 5.21
N HIS A 225 -2.40 0.99 5.28
CA HIS A 225 -1.16 1.03 6.04
C HIS A 225 -1.04 2.31 6.85
N SER A 226 -0.81 2.19 8.17
CA SER A 226 -0.69 3.36 9.07
C SER A 226 -1.86 4.36 8.93
N ILE A 227 -3.07 3.84 8.73
CA ILE A 227 -4.27 4.66 8.69
C ILE A 227 -4.59 5.18 10.09
N THR A 228 -4.93 6.46 10.20
CA THR A 228 -5.54 7.06 11.39
C THR A 228 -6.87 7.73 11.00
N GLY A 229 -7.56 8.28 11.99
CA GLY A 229 -8.92 8.81 11.82
C GLY A 229 -9.98 7.72 11.99
N ASN A 230 -11.25 8.13 11.92
CA ASN A 230 -12.39 7.29 12.28
C ASN A 230 -13.23 6.83 11.07
N TYR A 231 -12.73 7.02 9.85
CA TYR A 231 -13.46 6.69 8.63
C TYR A 231 -13.80 5.19 8.58
N PHE A 232 -12.78 4.33 8.72
CA PHE A 232 -12.95 2.88 8.68
C PHE A 232 -13.57 2.32 9.96
N ASP A 233 -13.38 2.95 11.13
CA ASP A 233 -13.91 2.46 12.42
C ASP A 233 -15.44 2.24 12.43
N ARG A 234 -16.15 2.94 11.56
CA ARG A 234 -17.63 2.97 11.51
C ARG A 234 -18.21 2.27 10.30
N GLN A 235 -17.38 1.78 9.39
CA GLN A 235 -17.81 1.27 8.10
C GLN A 235 -17.29 -0.15 7.90
N SER A 236 -18.13 -0.99 7.32
CA SER A 236 -17.70 -2.29 6.82
C SER A 236 -16.76 -2.13 5.62
N ILE A 237 -16.00 -3.17 5.27
CA ILE A 237 -15.08 -3.12 4.13
C ILE A 237 -15.85 -2.96 2.82
N GLU A 238 -17.03 -3.59 2.71
CA GLU A 238 -17.93 -3.44 1.56
C GLU A 238 -18.44 -2.01 1.39
N GLU A 239 -18.76 -1.31 2.49
CA GLU A 239 -19.17 0.09 2.47
C GLU A 239 -18.02 1.03 2.07
N CYS A 240 -16.80 0.72 2.48
CA CYS A 240 -15.60 1.47 2.10
C CYS A 240 -15.27 1.33 0.59
N PHE A 241 -15.55 0.16 0.01
CA PHE A 241 -15.18 -0.20 -1.37
C PHE A 241 -16.37 -0.77 -2.17
N PRO A 242 -17.38 0.06 -2.47
CA PRO A 242 -18.65 -0.39 -3.02
C PRO A 242 -18.49 -1.01 -4.42
N GLY A 243 -18.94 -2.26 -4.58
CA GLY A 243 -18.91 -2.97 -5.87
C GLY A 243 -17.54 -3.51 -6.27
N ALA A 244 -16.53 -3.39 -5.42
CA ALA A 244 -15.21 -3.99 -5.66
C ALA A 244 -15.26 -5.53 -5.62
N GLN A 245 -14.35 -6.16 -6.36
CA GLN A 245 -14.12 -7.61 -6.31
C GLN A 245 -12.66 -7.86 -5.94
N LEU A 246 -12.33 -7.72 -4.66
CA LEU A 246 -10.94 -7.73 -4.22
C LEU A 246 -10.29 -9.10 -4.44
N GLU A 247 -9.13 -9.07 -5.08
CA GLU A 247 -8.21 -10.21 -5.23
C GLU A 247 -7.09 -10.16 -4.17
N SER A 248 -6.73 -8.95 -3.72
CA SER A 248 -5.70 -8.73 -2.69
C SER A 248 -6.16 -7.71 -1.67
N PHE A 249 -6.07 -8.07 -0.39
CA PHE A 249 -6.29 -7.17 0.73
C PHE A 249 -5.12 -7.21 1.69
N THR A 250 -4.52 -6.05 1.94
CA THR A 250 -3.43 -5.88 2.91
C THR A 250 -3.81 -4.84 3.95
N TYR A 251 -3.67 -5.19 5.21
CA TYR A 251 -3.79 -4.30 6.35
C TYR A 251 -2.52 -4.37 7.21
N ALA A 252 -2.03 -3.22 7.65
CA ALA A 252 -0.94 -3.12 8.60
C ALA A 252 -1.14 -1.98 9.61
N LEU A 253 -1.16 -2.35 10.89
CA LEU A 253 -1.17 -1.42 12.02
C LEU A 253 0.21 -0.74 12.15
N GLY A 254 0.46 0.26 11.32
CA GLY A 254 1.74 0.99 11.30
C GLY A 254 1.76 2.24 12.19
N HIS A 255 0.76 2.43 13.07
CA HIS A 255 0.75 3.49 14.07
C HIS A 255 -0.05 3.06 15.32
N ARG A 256 0.44 3.41 16.52
CA ARG A 256 -0.14 2.97 17.81
C ARG A 256 -1.55 3.49 18.09
N LEU A 257 -1.93 4.61 17.48
CA LEU A 257 -3.28 5.20 17.56
C LEU A 257 -4.03 5.04 16.22
N GLY A 258 -3.57 4.13 15.37
CA GLY A 258 -4.16 3.90 14.07
C GLY A 258 -5.49 3.18 14.15
N PHE A 259 -6.18 3.16 13.01
CA PHE A 259 -7.32 2.30 12.77
C PHE A 259 -6.92 0.84 13.06
N GLU A 260 -7.64 0.20 14.00
CA GLU A 260 -7.47 -1.21 14.33
C GLU A 260 -8.53 -2.04 13.60
N ILE A 261 -8.09 -2.95 12.72
CA ILE A 261 -9.00 -3.92 12.13
C ILE A 261 -9.62 -4.81 13.22
N ARG A 262 -10.92 -5.13 13.07
CA ARG A 262 -11.74 -5.85 14.05
C ARG A 262 -12.52 -6.96 13.36
N ASN A 263 -13.09 -7.86 14.15
CA ASN A 263 -13.89 -8.99 13.67
C ASN A 263 -14.88 -8.63 12.56
N HIS A 264 -15.72 -7.60 12.76
CA HIS A 264 -16.73 -7.20 11.76
C HIS A 264 -16.14 -6.76 10.41
N HIS A 265 -14.92 -6.19 10.40
CA HIS A 265 -14.25 -5.82 9.15
C HIS A 265 -13.80 -7.07 8.37
N VAL A 266 -13.27 -8.06 9.09
CA VAL A 266 -12.83 -9.33 8.49
C VAL A 266 -14.02 -10.17 8.04
N GLU A 267 -15.12 -10.17 8.81
CA GLU A 267 -16.40 -10.77 8.42
C GLU A 267 -16.93 -10.14 7.12
N SER A 268 -16.96 -8.81 7.04
CA SER A 268 -17.38 -8.08 5.83
C SER A 268 -16.48 -8.39 4.63
N LEU A 269 -15.16 -8.45 4.83
CA LEU A 269 -14.20 -8.83 3.79
C LEU A 269 -14.47 -10.24 3.27
N ALA A 270 -14.70 -11.19 4.17
CA ALA A 270 -14.98 -12.58 3.83
C ALA A 270 -16.32 -12.74 3.10
N SER A 271 -17.37 -12.05 3.55
CA SER A 271 -18.69 -12.13 2.94
C SER A 271 -18.74 -11.50 1.56
N ALA A 272 -18.12 -10.33 1.39
CA ALA A 272 -18.17 -9.57 0.14
C ALA A 272 -17.15 -10.06 -0.90
N HIS A 273 -15.95 -10.45 -0.47
CA HIS A 273 -14.81 -10.69 -1.37
C HIS A 273 -14.18 -12.08 -1.22
N GLY A 274 -14.66 -12.93 -0.30
CA GLY A 274 -13.99 -14.20 0.00
C GLY A 274 -13.79 -15.11 -1.22
N ARG A 275 -14.72 -15.10 -2.18
CA ARG A 275 -14.62 -15.91 -3.41
C ARG A 275 -13.62 -15.40 -4.45
N SER A 276 -13.21 -14.14 -4.39
CA SER A 276 -12.21 -13.56 -5.31
C SER A 276 -10.85 -13.40 -4.65
N LEU A 277 -10.78 -13.42 -3.32
CA LEU A 277 -9.57 -13.11 -2.58
C LEU A 277 -8.50 -14.22 -2.73
N ARG A 278 -7.35 -13.84 -3.28
CA ARG A 278 -6.16 -14.69 -3.45
C ARG A 278 -5.04 -14.32 -2.46
N LYS A 279 -4.99 -13.07 -2.01
CA LYS A 279 -4.00 -12.58 -1.03
C LYS A 279 -4.67 -11.87 0.14
N LEU A 280 -4.38 -12.33 1.36
CA LEU A 280 -4.80 -11.71 2.60
C LEU A 280 -3.60 -11.49 3.51
N VAL A 281 -3.37 -10.24 3.89
CA VAL A 281 -2.28 -9.83 4.78
C VAL A 281 -2.86 -9.00 5.91
N LEU A 282 -2.67 -9.45 7.14
CA LEU A 282 -3.22 -8.85 8.36
C LEU A 282 -2.09 -8.66 9.38
N LEU A 283 -1.52 -7.46 9.47
CA LEU A 283 -0.35 -7.17 10.31
C LEU A 283 -0.69 -6.31 11.52
N GLY A 284 -0.16 -6.69 12.69
CA GLY A 284 -0.36 -6.00 13.95
C GLY A 284 -1.80 -6.06 14.45
N CYS A 285 -2.46 -7.20 14.31
CA CYS A 285 -3.85 -7.38 14.71
C CYS A 285 -3.95 -7.72 16.19
N SER A 286 -4.61 -6.88 17.00
CA SER A 286 -4.84 -7.13 18.44
C SER A 286 -6.32 -7.35 18.79
N ARG A 287 -7.23 -7.09 17.85
CA ARG A 287 -8.70 -7.11 18.04
C ARG A 287 -9.40 -8.20 17.23
N LEU A 288 -8.66 -9.21 16.78
CA LEU A 288 -9.20 -10.33 16.02
C LEU A 288 -9.31 -11.57 16.91
N SER A 289 -10.48 -12.20 16.92
CA SER A 289 -10.66 -13.49 17.59
C SER A 289 -10.24 -14.64 16.66
N SER A 290 -9.74 -15.73 17.23
CA SER A 290 -9.38 -16.92 16.45
C SER A 290 -10.61 -17.54 15.75
N ALA A 291 -11.79 -17.46 16.38
CA ALA A 291 -13.04 -17.94 15.80
C ALA A 291 -13.44 -17.15 14.54
N ASN A 292 -13.30 -15.82 14.59
CA ASN A 292 -13.60 -14.96 13.44
C ASN A 292 -12.64 -15.18 12.28
N ILE A 293 -11.34 -15.36 12.57
CA ILE A 293 -10.35 -15.68 11.53
C ILE A 293 -10.69 -17.03 10.89
N THR A 294 -11.05 -18.03 11.70
CA THR A 294 -11.47 -19.36 11.23
C THR A 294 -12.64 -19.24 10.25
N GLN A 295 -13.73 -18.60 10.66
CA GLN A 295 -14.94 -18.42 9.83
C GLN A 295 -14.67 -17.60 8.57
N ALA A 296 -13.78 -16.61 8.64
CA ALA A 296 -13.41 -15.82 7.47
C ALA A 296 -12.65 -16.67 6.43
N LEU A 297 -11.68 -17.48 6.88
CA LEU A 297 -10.88 -18.34 6.01
C LEU A 297 -11.72 -19.43 5.33
N GLU A 298 -12.73 -19.97 6.02
CA GLU A 298 -13.68 -20.94 5.43
C GLU A 298 -14.42 -20.36 4.20
N ASN A 299 -14.59 -19.03 4.15
CA ASN A 299 -15.23 -18.33 3.03
C ASN A 299 -14.23 -17.89 1.94
N MET A 300 -12.95 -18.25 2.06
CA MET A 300 -11.86 -17.86 1.14
C MET A 300 -11.22 -19.08 0.45
N PRO A 301 -11.96 -19.83 -0.38
CA PRO A 301 -11.50 -21.11 -0.92
C PRO A 301 -10.33 -21.01 -1.92
N PHE A 302 -10.07 -19.83 -2.47
CA PHE A 302 -9.03 -19.59 -3.47
C PHE A 302 -7.83 -18.80 -2.93
N LEU A 303 -7.70 -18.71 -1.61
CA LEU A 303 -6.59 -17.98 -0.99
C LEU A 303 -5.26 -18.70 -1.28
N GLU A 304 -4.31 -17.99 -1.86
CA GLU A 304 -2.98 -18.49 -2.23
C GLU A 304 -1.90 -17.95 -1.30
N TYR A 305 -2.14 -16.76 -0.73
CA TYR A 305 -1.21 -16.08 0.16
C TYR A 305 -1.93 -15.64 1.43
N PHE A 306 -1.48 -16.12 2.58
CA PHE A 306 -1.97 -15.69 3.88
C PHE A 306 -0.83 -15.26 4.79
N ALA A 307 -0.91 -14.04 5.32
CA ALA A 307 0.02 -13.54 6.32
C ALA A 307 -0.74 -12.95 7.51
N LEU A 308 -0.38 -13.38 8.71
CA LEU A 308 -1.01 -12.97 9.96
C LEU A 308 0.06 -12.63 11.00
N HIS A 309 0.09 -11.38 11.44
CA HIS A 309 0.78 -10.97 12.65
C HIS A 309 -0.25 -10.59 13.71
N LEU A 310 -0.34 -11.41 14.76
CA LEU A 310 -1.35 -11.33 15.82
C LEU A 310 -0.71 -10.98 17.17
N PHE A 311 -1.29 -10.00 17.87
CA PHE A 311 -1.04 -9.71 19.27
C PHE A 311 -2.10 -10.37 20.14
N THR A 312 -1.71 -11.38 20.91
CA THR A 312 -2.59 -12.11 21.83
C THR A 312 -2.80 -11.33 23.12
N VAL A 313 -4.03 -11.34 23.62
CA VAL A 313 -4.40 -10.74 24.92
C VAL A 313 -5.02 -11.81 25.81
N ASP A 314 -6.19 -12.32 25.43
CA ASP A 314 -6.95 -13.26 26.26
C ASP A 314 -7.24 -14.61 25.57
N GLU A 315 -7.06 -14.70 24.25
CA GLU A 315 -7.42 -15.89 23.47
C GLU A 315 -6.43 -16.15 22.33
N LEU A 316 -6.11 -17.43 22.15
CA LEU A 316 -5.51 -17.98 20.95
C LEU A 316 -6.05 -19.40 20.75
N ARG A 317 -6.51 -19.72 19.53
CA ARG A 317 -6.91 -21.10 19.16
C ARG A 317 -6.31 -21.47 17.82
N SER A 318 -6.01 -22.75 17.64
CA SER A 318 -5.37 -23.28 16.42
C SER A 318 -6.34 -23.61 15.28
N ASN A 319 -7.65 -23.53 15.50
CA ASN A 319 -8.70 -23.91 14.54
C ASN A 319 -8.57 -23.23 13.16
N PHE A 320 -8.07 -21.98 13.12
CA PHE A 320 -7.93 -21.25 11.86
C PHE A 320 -6.88 -21.88 10.94
N ILE A 321 -5.88 -22.60 11.48
CA ILE A 321 -4.90 -23.35 10.67
C ILE A 321 -5.58 -24.44 9.87
N ARG A 322 -6.52 -25.15 10.49
CA ARG A 322 -7.30 -26.21 9.84
C ARG A 322 -8.25 -25.69 8.77
N SER A 323 -8.59 -24.41 8.83
CA SER A 323 -9.49 -23.74 7.88
C SER A 323 -8.74 -23.16 6.68
N LEU A 324 -7.41 -23.27 6.65
CA LEU A 324 -6.62 -22.77 5.52
C LEU A 324 -6.90 -23.61 4.25
N PRO A 325 -7.18 -22.97 3.11
CA PRO A 325 -7.64 -23.67 1.92
C PRO A 325 -6.52 -24.44 1.22
N LEU A 326 -6.93 -25.37 0.34
CA LEU A 326 -5.96 -26.19 -0.39
C LEU A 326 -5.15 -25.41 -1.44
N SER A 327 -5.63 -24.25 -1.87
CA SER A 327 -4.93 -23.35 -2.79
C SER A 327 -3.72 -22.63 -2.17
N LEU A 328 -3.56 -22.66 -0.85
CA LEU A 328 -2.54 -21.90 -0.15
C LEU A 328 -1.12 -22.34 -0.56
N ALA A 329 -0.34 -21.40 -1.09
CA ALA A 329 1.05 -21.59 -1.47
C ALA A 329 2.02 -20.95 -0.47
N VAL A 330 1.61 -19.84 0.16
CA VAL A 330 2.43 -19.09 1.11
C VAL A 330 1.68 -18.85 2.41
N LEU A 331 2.31 -19.23 3.53
CA LEU A 331 1.83 -18.97 4.88
C LEU A 331 2.88 -18.19 5.67
N LYS A 332 2.50 -17.04 6.22
CA LYS A 332 3.34 -16.31 7.18
C LYS A 332 2.57 -16.08 8.48
N ILE A 333 3.10 -16.56 9.60
CA ILE A 333 2.48 -16.42 10.92
C ILE A 333 3.48 -15.84 11.91
N GLN A 334 3.04 -14.83 12.65
CA GLN A 334 3.78 -14.25 13.77
C GLN A 334 2.80 -14.04 14.93
N VAL A 335 3.12 -14.62 16.09
CA VAL A 335 2.31 -14.48 17.30
C VAL A 335 3.16 -13.84 18.39
N MET A 336 2.65 -12.76 18.97
CA MET A 336 3.28 -12.05 20.07
C MET A 336 2.26 -11.80 21.17
N ASN A 337 2.67 -11.86 22.44
CA ASN A 337 1.80 -11.41 23.52
C ASN A 337 1.83 -9.89 23.62
N ALA A 338 0.67 -9.29 23.90
CA ALA A 338 0.62 -7.90 24.35
C ALA A 338 1.41 -7.73 25.67
N TRP A 339 2.03 -6.56 25.85
CA TRP A 339 3.00 -6.31 26.94
C TRP A 339 2.43 -6.55 28.36
N TYR A 340 1.11 -6.49 28.52
CA TYR A 340 0.41 -6.68 29.80
C TYR A 340 -0.40 -7.98 29.86
N ALA A 341 -0.35 -8.81 28.82
CA ALA A 341 -1.13 -10.05 28.74
C ALA A 341 -0.39 -11.23 29.39
N VAL A 342 -1.17 -12.17 29.92
CA VAL A 342 -0.63 -13.45 30.40
C VAL A 342 -0.22 -14.26 29.17
N ALA A 343 0.96 -14.86 29.25
CA ALA A 343 1.48 -15.71 28.21
C ALA A 343 0.59 -16.95 27.98
N LEU A 344 0.01 -17.06 26.77
CA LEU A 344 -0.80 -18.20 26.32
C LEU A 344 0.08 -19.33 25.77
N THR A 345 0.96 -19.88 26.63
CA THR A 345 2.00 -20.84 26.19
C THR A 345 1.41 -22.14 25.66
N ALA A 346 0.39 -22.71 26.32
CA ALA A 346 -0.24 -23.96 25.88
C ALA A 346 -0.99 -23.79 24.54
N GLU A 347 -1.59 -22.63 24.33
CA GLU A 347 -2.28 -22.28 23.10
C GLU A 347 -1.30 -22.06 21.94
N GLU A 348 -0.15 -21.42 22.20
CA GLU A 348 0.93 -21.29 21.22
C GLU A 348 1.55 -22.65 20.86
N GLU A 349 1.70 -23.55 21.84
CA GLU A 349 2.10 -24.95 21.60
C GLU A 349 1.11 -25.67 20.68
N SER A 350 -0.18 -25.58 20.99
CA SER A 350 -1.24 -26.18 20.15
C SER A 350 -1.25 -25.60 18.74
N LEU A 351 -0.96 -24.31 18.59
CA LEU A 351 -0.85 -23.66 17.29
C LEU A 351 0.36 -24.17 16.50
N CYS A 352 1.51 -24.34 17.16
CA CYS A 352 2.70 -24.93 16.54
C CYS A 352 2.41 -26.37 16.11
N GLU A 353 1.78 -27.18 16.95
CA GLU A 353 1.39 -28.54 16.60
C GLU A 353 0.48 -28.57 15.38
N ALA A 354 -0.53 -27.70 15.31
CA ALA A 354 -1.41 -27.60 14.15
C ALA A 354 -0.66 -27.18 12.87
N ILE A 355 0.32 -26.28 12.95
CA ILE A 355 1.16 -25.93 11.78
C ILE A 355 1.99 -27.13 11.34
N GLU A 356 2.59 -27.86 12.27
CA GLU A 356 3.36 -29.06 11.96
C GLU A 356 2.49 -30.11 11.25
N THR A 357 1.31 -30.44 11.82
CA THR A 357 0.43 -31.51 11.31
C THR A 357 -0.34 -31.11 10.07
N ASP A 358 -0.92 -29.91 10.06
CA ASP A 358 -1.93 -29.51 9.07
C ASP A 358 -1.33 -28.67 7.93
N ILE A 359 -0.10 -28.14 8.09
CA ILE A 359 0.59 -27.33 7.08
C ILE A 359 1.87 -28.01 6.58
N LEU A 360 2.85 -28.26 7.45
CA LEU A 360 4.14 -28.81 7.02
C LEU A 360 4.00 -30.26 6.52
N LEU A 361 3.16 -31.06 7.19
CA LEU A 361 2.88 -32.46 6.84
C LEU A 361 1.70 -32.64 5.87
N ARG A 362 1.10 -31.55 5.40
CA ARG A 362 -0.02 -31.56 4.45
C ARG A 362 0.31 -32.21 3.10
N ASN A 363 -0.64 -32.94 2.51
CA ASN A 363 -0.41 -33.68 1.23
C ASN A 363 0.07 -32.79 0.08
N SER A 364 -0.50 -31.60 -0.07
CA SER A 364 -0.02 -30.60 -1.02
C SER A 364 0.89 -29.64 -0.26
N PRO A 365 2.23 -29.71 -0.44
CA PRO A 365 3.15 -28.87 0.28
C PRO A 365 3.00 -27.40 -0.14
N LEU A 366 3.20 -26.50 0.83
CA LEU A 366 3.33 -25.08 0.54
C LEU A 366 4.68 -24.80 -0.11
N GLN A 367 4.78 -23.68 -0.83
CA GLN A 367 6.04 -23.22 -1.38
C GLN A 367 6.88 -22.51 -0.31
N HIS A 368 6.23 -21.74 0.57
CA HIS A 368 6.91 -20.92 1.57
C HIS A 368 6.12 -20.85 2.87
N VAL A 369 6.81 -21.08 3.98
CA VAL A 369 6.29 -20.92 5.34
C VAL A 369 7.22 -20.00 6.12
N CYS A 370 6.68 -18.91 6.67
CA CYS A 370 7.36 -18.08 7.66
C CYS A 370 6.67 -18.25 9.01
N ALA A 371 7.43 -18.51 10.06
CA ALA A 371 6.89 -18.66 11.40
C ALA A 371 7.74 -17.92 12.43
N SER A 372 7.08 -17.10 13.25
CA SER A 372 7.70 -16.38 14.36
C SER A 372 6.91 -16.61 15.63
N PHE A 373 7.51 -17.42 16.51
CA PHE A 373 7.02 -17.73 17.85
C PHE A 373 8.11 -17.42 18.88
N ARG A 374 7.79 -17.57 20.17
CA ARG A 374 8.79 -17.39 21.24
C ARG A 374 9.91 -18.41 21.08
N ALA A 375 11.16 -17.98 21.28
CA ALA A 375 12.33 -18.85 21.15
C ALA A 375 12.26 -20.10 22.04
N ALA A 376 11.75 -19.96 23.27
CA ALA A 376 11.58 -21.09 24.19
C ALA A 376 10.69 -22.20 23.60
N LEU A 377 9.64 -21.84 22.87
CA LEU A 377 8.77 -22.81 22.20
C LEU A 377 9.48 -23.47 21.01
N MET A 378 10.28 -22.74 20.25
CA MET A 378 10.99 -23.35 19.11
C MET A 378 12.11 -24.29 19.56
N ILE A 379 12.73 -24.03 20.71
CA ILE A 379 13.77 -24.89 21.28
C ILE A 379 13.16 -26.14 21.95
N ASP A 380 11.99 -26.00 22.55
CA ASP A 380 11.36 -27.09 23.29
C ASP A 380 11.08 -28.31 22.40
N GLY A 381 11.43 -29.50 22.90
CA GLY A 381 11.36 -30.76 22.18
C GLY A 381 12.15 -30.83 20.87
N GLY A 382 13.08 -29.90 20.61
CA GLY A 382 13.82 -29.82 19.34
C GLY A 382 12.95 -29.40 18.15
N ARG A 383 11.85 -28.69 18.39
CA ARG A 383 10.84 -28.33 17.37
C ARG A 383 11.44 -27.62 16.16
N HIS A 384 12.37 -26.68 16.38
CA HIS A 384 13.11 -26.00 15.32
C HIS A 384 13.74 -27.00 14.34
N ASP A 385 14.62 -27.88 14.83
CA ASP A 385 15.33 -28.86 14.01
C ASP A 385 14.36 -29.79 13.28
N ARG A 386 13.28 -30.22 13.96
CA ARG A 386 12.25 -31.07 13.33
C ARG A 386 11.55 -30.36 12.18
N TRP A 387 11.19 -29.09 12.34
CA TRP A 387 10.52 -28.33 11.26
C TRP A 387 11.44 -28.11 10.07
N GLU A 388 12.73 -27.81 10.30
CA GLU A 388 13.72 -27.70 9.23
C GLU A 388 13.87 -29.02 8.46
N GLN A 389 13.92 -30.16 9.16
CA GLN A 389 13.98 -31.47 8.53
C GLN A 389 12.73 -31.78 7.69
N ILE A 390 11.53 -31.49 8.23
CA ILE A 390 10.27 -31.68 7.51
C ILE A 390 10.26 -30.80 6.25
N ALA A 391 10.57 -29.52 6.39
CA ALA A 391 10.58 -28.56 5.29
C ALA A 391 11.58 -28.96 4.18
N ALA A 392 12.81 -29.33 4.55
CA ALA A 392 13.82 -29.80 3.62
C ALA A 392 13.37 -31.08 2.88
N SER A 393 12.80 -32.05 3.60
CA SER A 393 12.31 -33.30 3.00
C SER A 393 11.17 -33.09 2.00
N ARG A 394 10.47 -31.95 2.10
CA ARG A 394 9.29 -31.62 1.29
C ARG A 394 9.50 -30.45 0.34
N ASN A 395 10.73 -29.95 0.22
CA ASN A 395 11.08 -28.79 -0.60
C ASN A 395 10.26 -27.53 -0.27
N VAL A 396 9.94 -27.34 1.00
CA VAL A 396 9.27 -26.13 1.50
C VAL A 396 10.36 -25.14 1.92
N ARG A 397 10.29 -23.90 1.44
CA ARG A 397 11.12 -22.83 2.02
C ARG A 397 10.57 -22.52 3.41
N LEU A 398 11.39 -22.68 4.45
CA LEU A 398 11.02 -22.37 5.83
C LEU A 398 11.92 -21.23 6.35
N ASP A 399 11.31 -20.13 6.75
CA ASP A 399 12.01 -19.01 7.40
C ASP A 399 11.46 -18.85 8.83
N LEU A 400 12.34 -19.00 9.83
CA LEU A 400 12.00 -18.89 11.25
C LEU A 400 12.50 -17.56 11.81
N GLY A 401 11.61 -16.82 12.48
CA GLY A 401 11.88 -15.52 13.08
C GLY A 401 11.00 -14.39 12.54
N PRO A 402 11.14 -13.17 13.09
CA PRO A 402 10.31 -12.04 12.70
C PRO A 402 10.44 -11.71 11.21
N TRP A 403 9.31 -11.58 10.52
CA TRP A 403 9.26 -11.38 9.06
C TRP A 403 8.41 -10.16 8.65
N GLU A 404 7.71 -9.51 9.58
CA GLU A 404 6.76 -8.44 9.28
C GLU A 404 7.37 -7.25 8.52
N HIS A 405 8.65 -6.95 8.78
CA HIS A 405 9.36 -5.84 8.15
C HIS A 405 9.53 -6.04 6.64
N GLU A 406 9.55 -7.28 6.16
CA GLU A 406 9.64 -7.63 4.74
C GLU A 406 8.28 -7.41 4.03
N MET A 407 7.17 -7.57 4.75
CA MET A 407 5.82 -7.53 4.19
C MET A 407 5.24 -6.14 3.99
N VAL A 408 5.72 -5.16 4.73
CA VAL A 408 5.43 -3.74 4.45
C VAL A 408 6.14 -3.29 3.17
N GLN A 409 7.10 -4.09 2.66
CA GLN A 409 7.96 -3.80 1.52
C GLN A 409 7.54 -4.58 0.25
N ASP A 410 6.99 -5.80 0.39
CA ASP A 410 6.61 -6.70 -0.73
C ASP A 410 5.17 -6.53 -1.29
N VAL A 411 4.58 -5.33 -1.24
CA VAL A 411 3.23 -5.07 -1.84
C VAL A 411 3.28 -3.95 -2.87
#